data_AF-A0A4D5XEN5-F1
#
_entry.id   AF-A0A4D5XEN5-F1
#
_cell.length_a   1.000
_cell.length_b   1.000
_cell.length_c   1.000
_cell.angle_alpha   90.00
_cell.angle_beta   90.00
_cell.angle_gamma   90.00
#
_symmetry.space_group_name_H-M   'P 1'
#
loop_
_entity.id
_entity.type
_entity.pdbx_description
1 polymer ?
#
loop_
_entity_poly.entity_id
_entity_poly.type
_entity_poly.pdbx_seq_one_letter_code
_entity_poly.pdbx_strand_id
1 'polypeptide(L)'
;MKASHFVKKYSVQFISVSGKASQPFYFFNRYDRDTIAQTWQVLRSEFDEMVLNNARERGAIVREEMEVTELLREQFAIGHPQSTIKVVGVRAKNKSGAIEEFFAPMTLDCTGKDSFAAVRNGWRVADPHLKKFAVWTYYKGAKRDKDVDEGATTVAFVPE
;
A
#
# COMPACT_ATOMS: atom_id res chain seq x y z
N MET A 1 -9.04 14.46 1.70
CA MET A 1 -9.50 13.82 0.44
C MET A 1 -10.61 14.57 -0.28
N LYS A 2 -11.82 14.79 0.25
CA LYS A 2 -12.87 15.52 -0.52
C LYS A 2 -12.44 16.92 -0.99
N ALA A 3 -11.64 17.61 -0.20
CA ALA A 3 -11.06 18.93 -0.51
C ALA A 3 -9.62 18.88 -1.07
N SER A 4 -9.07 17.70 -1.38
CA SER A 4 -7.72 17.61 -1.97
C SER A 4 -7.75 17.90 -3.48
N HIS A 5 -6.59 18.22 -4.05
CA HIS A 5 -6.41 18.44 -5.48
C HIS A 5 -6.39 17.14 -6.32
N PHE A 6 -6.34 15.96 -5.68
CA PHE A 6 -6.34 14.69 -6.38
C PHE A 6 -7.60 14.49 -7.23
N VAL A 7 -7.43 13.92 -8.42
CA VAL A 7 -8.51 13.66 -9.37
C VAL A 7 -9.45 12.60 -8.79
N LYS A 8 -10.76 12.89 -8.80
CA LYS A 8 -11.77 11.93 -8.32
C LYS A 8 -11.94 10.80 -9.33
N LYS A 9 -12.09 9.58 -8.82
CA LYS A 9 -12.28 8.36 -9.61
C LYS A 9 -13.62 7.73 -9.25
N TYR A 10 -14.46 7.56 -10.25
CA TYR A 10 -15.81 6.98 -10.11
C TYR A 10 -15.98 5.64 -10.83
N SER A 11 -15.00 5.26 -11.66
CA SER A 11 -15.12 4.10 -12.54
C SER A 11 -13.76 3.49 -12.92
N VAL A 12 -13.84 2.33 -13.57
CA VAL A 12 -12.77 1.70 -14.33
C VAL A 12 -13.32 1.37 -15.72
N GLN A 13 -12.48 1.45 -16.75
CA GLN A 13 -12.82 1.09 -18.12
C GLN A 13 -11.78 0.13 -18.69
N PHE A 14 -12.21 -0.78 -19.56
CA PHE A 14 -11.32 -1.74 -20.22
C PHE A 14 -11.37 -1.54 -21.74
N ILE A 15 -10.22 -1.62 -22.40
CA ILE A 15 -10.10 -1.60 -23.86
C ILE A 15 -9.59 -2.96 -24.31
N SER A 16 -10.39 -3.68 -25.09
CA SER A 16 -10.00 -5.00 -25.63
C SER A 16 -8.86 -4.88 -26.64
N VAL A 17 -8.27 -6.03 -27.02
CA VAL A 17 -7.23 -6.10 -28.07
C VAL A 17 -7.67 -5.54 -29.43
N SER A 18 -8.98 -5.48 -29.69
CA SER A 18 -9.56 -4.85 -30.88
C SER A 18 -9.65 -3.32 -30.80
N GLY A 19 -9.23 -2.71 -29.69
CA GLY A 19 -9.36 -1.27 -29.43
C GLY A 19 -10.76 -0.83 -29.00
N LYS A 20 -11.72 -1.75 -28.85
CA LYS A 20 -13.08 -1.42 -28.41
C LYS A 20 -13.11 -1.21 -26.90
N ALA A 21 -13.55 -0.03 -26.49
CA ALA A 21 -13.77 0.29 -25.08
C ALA A 21 -15.05 -0.38 -24.55
N SER A 22 -15.01 -0.85 -23.31
CA SER A 22 -16.18 -1.24 -22.54
C SER A 22 -17.01 -0.02 -22.16
N GLN A 23 -18.27 -0.26 -21.76
CA GLN A 23 -18.95 0.71 -20.92
C GLN A 23 -18.16 0.90 -19.60
N PRO A 24 -18.08 2.11 -19.03
CA PRO A 24 -17.43 2.31 -17.75
C PRO A 24 -18.14 1.53 -16.64
N PHE A 25 -17.34 0.88 -15.80
CA PHE A 25 -17.84 0.22 -14.59
C PHE A 25 -17.90 1.24 -13.46
N TYR A 26 -19.04 1.92 -13.34
CA TYR A 26 -19.26 2.93 -12.31
C TYR A 26 -19.46 2.29 -10.93
N PHE A 27 -18.77 2.81 -9.92
CA PHE A 27 -18.88 2.33 -8.55
C PHE A 27 -20.29 2.58 -7.97
N PHE A 28 -20.95 3.65 -8.41
CA PHE A 28 -22.30 4.01 -7.95
C PHE A 28 -23.42 3.17 -8.58
N ASN A 29 -23.09 2.24 -9.48
CA ASN A 29 -24.06 1.23 -9.92
C ASN A 29 -24.27 0.15 -8.84
N ARG A 30 -23.33 0.01 -7.90
CA ARG A 30 -23.38 -0.96 -6.81
C ARG A 30 -23.60 -0.32 -5.44
N TYR A 31 -23.06 0.88 -5.23
CA TYR A 31 -23.11 1.60 -3.97
C TYR A 31 -23.81 2.94 -4.11
N ASP A 32 -24.26 3.49 -2.99
CA ASP A 32 -24.85 4.83 -2.98
C ASP A 32 -23.83 5.88 -3.46
N ARG A 33 -24.29 6.74 -4.38
CA ARG A 33 -23.45 7.70 -5.10
C ARG A 33 -22.85 8.75 -4.19
N ASP A 34 -23.58 9.14 -3.15
CA ASP A 34 -23.25 10.29 -2.32
C ASP A 34 -22.42 9.92 -1.07
N THR A 35 -22.23 8.62 -0.84
CA THR A 35 -21.48 8.09 0.31
C THR A 35 -20.10 7.57 -0.06
N ILE A 36 -20.02 6.34 -0.60
CA ILE A 36 -18.77 5.57 -0.74
C ILE A 36 -18.38 5.26 -2.19
N ALA A 37 -19.23 5.59 -3.16
CA ALA A 37 -19.04 5.25 -4.57
C ALA A 37 -17.99 6.14 -5.30
N GLN A 38 -16.92 6.53 -4.60
CA GLN A 38 -15.83 7.32 -5.16
C GLN A 38 -14.50 7.03 -4.48
N THR A 39 -13.42 7.25 -5.22
CA THR A 39 -12.04 7.27 -4.70
C THR A 39 -11.22 8.33 -5.44
N TRP A 40 -9.89 8.31 -5.33
CA TRP A 40 -9.00 9.30 -5.92
C TRP A 40 -7.82 8.66 -6.65
N GLN A 41 -7.40 9.28 -7.75
CA GLN A 41 -6.09 9.05 -8.36
C GLN A 41 -5.07 9.91 -7.59
N VAL A 42 -4.19 9.29 -6.83
CA VAL A 42 -3.28 9.99 -5.92
C VAL A 42 -1.83 9.89 -6.37
N LEU A 43 -1.06 10.95 -6.13
CA LEU A 43 0.39 10.87 -6.13
C LEU A 43 0.83 10.30 -4.78
N ARG A 44 1.47 9.13 -4.78
CA ARG A 44 1.77 8.37 -3.56
C ARG A 44 2.68 9.13 -2.59
N SER A 45 3.65 9.89 -3.07
CA SER A 45 4.53 10.68 -2.18
C SER A 45 3.74 11.65 -1.32
N GLU A 46 2.81 12.38 -1.91
CA GLU A 46 1.97 13.36 -1.19
C GLU A 46 0.89 12.68 -0.36
N PHE A 47 0.27 11.62 -0.88
CA PHE A 47 -0.78 10.90 -0.16
C PHE A 47 -0.23 10.20 1.08
N ASP A 48 0.91 9.53 0.97
CA ASP A 48 1.53 8.81 2.07
C ASP A 48 1.99 9.80 3.16
N GLU A 49 2.58 10.93 2.77
CA GLU A 49 2.93 12.01 3.70
C GLU A 49 1.70 12.58 4.42
N MET A 50 0.62 12.84 3.68
CA MET A 50 -0.65 13.31 4.27
C MET A 50 -1.19 12.32 5.30
N VAL A 51 -1.19 11.01 5.00
CA VAL A 51 -1.65 9.97 5.93
C VAL A 51 -0.73 9.89 7.15
N LEU A 52 0.59 9.96 6.95
CA LEU A 52 1.59 9.92 8.01
C LEU A 52 1.45 11.12 8.97
N ASN A 53 1.25 12.31 8.43
CA ASN A 53 1.03 13.53 9.21
C ASN A 53 -0.28 13.47 9.99
N ASN A 54 -1.37 12.99 9.39
CA ASN A 54 -2.60 12.75 10.14
C ASN A 54 -2.38 11.73 11.28
N ALA A 55 -1.56 10.69 11.09
CA ALA A 55 -1.24 9.77 12.18
C ALA A 55 -0.49 10.48 13.33
N ARG A 56 0.48 11.35 13.02
CA ARG A 56 1.18 12.19 14.02
C ARG A 56 0.23 13.07 14.80
N GLU A 57 -0.67 13.78 14.10
CA GLU A 57 -1.68 14.65 14.72
C GLU A 57 -2.63 13.88 15.65
N ARG A 58 -2.82 12.57 15.38
CA ARG A 58 -3.61 11.66 16.22
C ARG A 58 -2.81 11.01 17.35
N GLY A 59 -1.56 11.42 17.54
CA GLY A 59 -0.70 11.00 18.65
C GLY A 59 0.26 9.84 18.32
N ALA A 60 0.36 9.42 17.06
CA ALA A 60 1.38 8.44 16.68
C ALA A 60 2.78 9.07 16.74
N ILE A 61 3.73 8.35 17.37
CA ILE A 61 5.15 8.72 17.29
C ILE A 61 5.71 8.16 15.99
N VAL A 62 6.01 9.04 15.05
CA VAL A 62 6.59 8.66 13.75
C VAL A 62 8.07 9.02 13.74
N ARG A 63 8.91 8.04 13.43
CA ARG A 63 10.36 8.20 13.24
C ARG A 63 10.71 7.90 11.80
N GLU A 64 11.05 8.93 11.04
CA GLU A 64 11.57 8.80 9.67
C GLU A 64 13.08 8.55 9.68
N GLU A 65 13.64 8.14 8.54
CA GLU A 65 15.07 7.80 8.40
C GLU A 65 15.55 6.76 9.44
N MET A 66 14.67 5.80 9.75
CA MET A 66 14.88 4.72 10.71
C MET A 66 14.61 3.37 10.05
N GLU A 67 15.67 2.63 9.74
CA GLU A 67 15.60 1.33 9.08
C GLU A 67 15.55 0.21 10.12
N VAL A 68 14.49 -0.60 10.14
CA VAL A 68 14.42 -1.80 10.98
C VAL A 68 15.33 -2.88 10.41
N THR A 69 16.27 -3.38 11.22
CA THR A 69 17.27 -4.35 10.81
C THR A 69 17.05 -5.75 11.41
N GLU A 70 16.38 -5.84 12.57
CA GLU A 70 16.14 -7.11 13.28
C GLU A 70 14.80 -7.15 14.03
N LEU A 71 14.21 -8.35 14.18
CA LEU A 71 13.11 -8.62 15.11
C LEU A 71 13.70 -9.11 16.45
N LEU A 72 13.41 -8.41 17.55
CA LEU A 72 13.83 -8.84 18.89
C LEU A 72 12.89 -9.91 19.41
N ARG A 73 13.45 -10.98 19.99
CA ARG A 73 12.70 -12.18 20.39
C ARG A 73 13.11 -12.69 21.75
N GLU A 74 12.11 -13.17 22.48
CA GLU A 74 12.30 -13.80 23.78
C GLU A 74 11.60 -15.16 23.84
N GLN A 75 12.21 -16.09 24.55
CA GLN A 75 11.65 -17.39 24.82
C GLN A 75 10.71 -17.29 26.02
N PHE A 76 9.44 -17.64 25.83
CA PHE A 76 8.48 -17.71 26.92
C PHE A 76 8.21 -19.17 27.30
N ALA A 77 8.29 -19.45 28.59
CA ALA A 77 7.90 -20.71 29.21
C ALA A 77 6.70 -20.46 30.11
N ILE A 78 5.47 -20.56 29.59
CA ILE A 78 4.28 -20.64 30.44
C ILE A 78 3.35 -21.72 29.89
N GLY A 79 3.19 -22.79 30.66
CA GLY A 79 2.07 -23.75 30.55
C GLY A 79 1.97 -24.61 29.28
N HIS A 80 2.77 -24.36 28.24
CA HIS A 80 2.78 -25.14 27.01
C HIS A 80 4.06 -25.95 26.85
N PRO A 81 3.98 -27.22 26.42
CA PRO A 81 5.13 -28.12 26.25
C PRO A 81 6.09 -27.72 25.11
N GLN A 82 5.78 -26.64 24.38
CA GLN A 82 6.66 -26.05 23.37
C GLN A 82 7.00 -24.61 23.77
N SER A 83 8.30 -24.32 23.87
CA SER A 83 8.81 -22.97 24.07
C SER A 83 8.26 -22.05 22.98
N THR A 84 7.46 -21.06 23.35
CA THR A 84 6.91 -20.10 22.39
C THR A 84 7.88 -18.94 22.26
N ILE A 85 8.39 -18.70 21.05
CA ILE A 85 9.25 -17.54 20.78
C ILE A 85 8.33 -16.35 20.48
N LYS A 86 8.38 -15.31 21.33
CA LYS A 86 7.59 -14.09 21.17
C LYS A 86 8.46 -12.98 20.57
N VAL A 87 7.92 -12.25 19.59
CA VAL A 87 8.51 -10.99 19.15
C VAL A 87 8.18 -9.92 20.18
N VAL A 88 9.21 -9.28 20.73
CA VAL A 88 9.09 -8.27 21.80
C VAL A 88 9.50 -6.87 21.35
N GLY A 89 9.90 -6.72 20.08
CA GLY A 89 10.35 -5.43 19.56
C GLY A 89 11.15 -5.56 18.28
N VAL A 90 11.85 -4.48 17.95
CA VAL A 90 12.72 -4.37 16.77
C VAL A 90 14.03 -3.67 17.11
N ARG A 91 15.10 -4.06 16.42
CA ARG A 91 16.34 -3.28 16.33
C ARG A 91 16.27 -2.45 15.06
N ALA A 92 16.62 -1.17 15.15
CA ALA A 92 16.65 -0.27 14.02
C ALA A 92 17.93 0.57 13.98
N LYS A 93 18.22 1.11 12.80
CA LYS A 93 19.38 1.94 12.49
C LYS A 93 18.88 3.30 11.99
N ASN A 94 19.31 4.38 12.62
CA ASN A 94 18.97 5.72 12.15
C ASN A 94 19.91 6.21 11.03
N LYS A 95 19.65 7.40 10.48
CA LYS A 95 20.45 8.02 9.41
C LYS A 95 21.96 8.11 9.72
N SER A 96 22.35 8.36 10.97
CA SER A 96 23.77 8.44 11.34
C SER A 96 24.42 7.06 11.50
N GLY A 97 23.61 6.00 11.42
CA GLY A 97 24.02 4.63 11.63
C GLY A 97 24.02 4.17 13.07
N ALA A 98 23.51 4.97 14.00
CA ALA A 98 23.37 4.54 15.38
C ALA A 98 22.24 3.50 15.48
N ILE A 99 22.45 2.52 16.35
CA ILE A 99 21.54 1.40 16.58
C ILE A 99 20.67 1.71 17.80
N GLU A 100 19.36 1.54 17.64
CA GLU A 100 18.35 1.72 18.67
C GLU A 100 17.47 0.47 18.76
N GLU A 101 17.02 0.11 19.96
CA GLU A 101 16.07 -0.97 20.18
C GLU A 101 14.73 -0.39 20.64
N PHE A 102 13.65 -0.88 20.03
CA PHE A 102 12.27 -0.49 20.33
C PHE A 102 11.48 -1.70 20.80
N PHE A 103 11.04 -1.68 22.06
CA PHE A 103 10.25 -2.76 22.64
C PHE A 103 8.76 -2.43 22.60
N ALA A 104 7.95 -3.41 22.24
CA ALA A 104 6.49 -3.27 22.19
C ALA A 104 5.80 -4.60 22.52
N PRO A 105 4.65 -4.57 23.22
CA PRO A 105 3.86 -5.79 23.46
C PRO A 105 3.37 -6.48 22.18
N MET A 106 3.23 -5.70 21.10
CA MET A 106 2.83 -6.12 19.77
C MET A 106 3.66 -5.37 18.73
N THR A 107 4.17 -6.11 17.74
CA THR A 107 4.91 -5.56 16.60
C THR A 107 4.18 -5.92 15.32
N LEU A 108 3.89 -4.94 14.45
CA LEU A 108 3.21 -5.14 13.18
C LEU A 108 4.20 -4.88 12.03
N ASP A 109 4.35 -5.84 11.13
CA ASP A 109 5.14 -5.66 9.91
C ASP A 109 4.29 -4.98 8.82
N CYS A 110 4.60 -3.71 8.55
CA CYS A 110 3.98 -2.92 7.49
C CYS A 110 4.99 -2.52 6.40
N THR A 111 6.06 -3.31 6.19
CA THR A 111 7.15 -3.02 5.23
C THR A 111 6.79 -3.26 3.76
N GLY A 112 5.53 -3.58 3.46
CA GLY A 112 5.05 -3.74 2.10
C GLY A 112 5.74 -4.87 1.34
N LYS A 113 6.30 -4.55 0.16
CA LYS A 113 6.93 -5.51 -0.76
C LYS A 113 8.10 -6.27 -0.13
N ASP A 114 8.81 -5.63 0.79
CA ASP A 114 10.00 -6.20 1.43
C ASP A 114 9.60 -7.35 2.37
N SER A 115 8.39 -7.26 2.96
CA SER A 115 7.78 -8.32 3.77
C SER A 115 8.77 -8.84 4.83
N PHE A 116 9.36 -7.91 5.57
CA PHE A 116 10.54 -8.08 6.43
C PHE A 116 10.44 -9.31 7.35
N ALA A 117 9.35 -9.47 8.08
CA ALA A 117 9.14 -10.59 8.97
C ALA A 117 8.98 -11.90 8.18
N ALA A 118 8.17 -11.91 7.12
CA ALA A 118 7.93 -13.13 6.34
C ALA A 118 9.20 -13.65 5.66
N VAL A 119 10.04 -12.75 5.12
CA VAL A 119 11.32 -13.11 4.52
C VAL A 119 12.27 -13.71 5.56
N ARG A 120 12.45 -13.05 6.71
CA ARG A 120 13.37 -13.52 7.76
C ARG A 120 12.96 -14.83 8.41
N ASN A 121 11.67 -15.13 8.45
CA ASN A 121 11.17 -16.39 8.97
C ASN A 121 10.99 -17.48 7.89
N GLY A 122 11.28 -17.19 6.62
CA GLY A 122 11.07 -18.15 5.53
C GLY A 122 9.60 -18.48 5.26
N TRP A 123 8.67 -17.59 5.61
CA TRP A 123 7.23 -17.78 5.43
C TRP A 123 6.73 -17.42 4.03
N ARG A 124 7.55 -16.77 3.22
CA ARG A 124 7.14 -16.28 1.90
C ARG A 124 6.93 -17.44 0.93
N VAL A 125 5.70 -17.59 0.44
CA VAL A 125 5.34 -18.53 -0.63
C VAL A 125 4.99 -17.72 -1.88
N ALA A 126 5.70 -17.99 -2.98
CA ALA A 126 5.43 -17.31 -4.25
C ALA A 126 4.24 -17.95 -4.97
N ASP A 127 3.35 -17.12 -5.51
CA ASP A 127 2.30 -17.57 -6.41
C ASP A 127 2.87 -17.72 -7.84
N PRO A 128 2.90 -18.94 -8.42
CA PRO A 128 3.47 -19.18 -9.74
C PRO A 128 2.68 -18.48 -10.87
N HIS A 129 1.39 -18.17 -10.68
CA HIS A 129 0.55 -17.51 -11.68
C HIS A 129 0.70 -15.98 -11.70
N LEU A 130 1.34 -15.41 -10.68
CA LEU A 130 1.57 -13.97 -10.55
C LEU A 130 3.02 -13.57 -10.86
N LYS A 131 3.77 -14.41 -11.59
CA LYS A 131 5.08 -14.08 -12.15
C LYS A 131 4.95 -13.07 -13.30
N LYS A 132 4.64 -11.83 -12.95
CA LYS A 132 4.44 -10.70 -13.85
C LYS A 132 5.43 -9.60 -13.50
N PHE A 133 5.88 -8.85 -14.50
CA PHE A 133 6.64 -7.62 -14.30
C PHE A 133 5.82 -6.44 -14.85
N ALA A 134 6.11 -5.24 -14.36
CA ALA A 134 5.46 -4.02 -14.80
C ALA A 134 6.52 -3.02 -15.29
N VAL A 135 6.26 -2.42 -16.45
CA VAL A 135 7.00 -1.27 -16.96
C VAL A 135 6.06 -0.07 -16.92
N TRP A 136 6.50 1.04 -16.34
CA TRP A 136 5.65 2.20 -16.11
C TRP A 136 6.46 3.50 -16.18
N THR A 137 5.78 4.59 -16.53
CA THR A 137 6.33 5.95 -16.52
C THR A 137 5.18 6.97 -16.42
N TYR A 138 5.52 8.25 -16.28
CA TYR A 138 4.57 9.36 -16.30
C TYR A 138 4.60 10.07 -17.66
N TYR A 139 3.41 10.48 -18.12
CA TYR A 139 3.24 11.27 -19.34
C TYR A 139 2.56 12.61 -19.01
N LYS A 140 2.90 13.66 -19.76
CA LYS A 140 2.28 15.00 -19.65
C LYS A 140 1.52 15.32 -20.94
N GLY A 141 0.39 16.02 -20.81
CA GLY A 141 -0.44 16.42 -21.95
C GLY A 141 -1.36 15.32 -22.48
N ALA A 142 -1.57 14.24 -21.72
CA ALA A 142 -2.52 13.20 -22.07
C ALA A 142 -3.96 13.75 -22.09
N LYS A 143 -4.75 13.32 -23.08
CA LYS A 143 -6.17 13.63 -23.15
C LYS A 143 -6.93 12.85 -22.07
N ARG A 144 -7.86 13.53 -21.40
CA ARG A 144 -8.81 12.91 -20.47
C ARG A 144 -10.20 12.86 -21.09
N ASP A 145 -11.00 11.92 -20.63
CA ASP A 145 -12.43 11.94 -20.88
C ASP A 145 -13.10 13.12 -20.16
N LYS A 146 -14.35 13.38 -20.50
CA LYS A 146 -15.10 14.52 -19.96
C LYS A 146 -15.85 14.14 -18.69
N ASP A 147 -16.20 15.15 -17.92
CA ASP A 147 -17.15 15.04 -16.81
C ASP A 147 -16.74 13.98 -15.78
N VAL A 148 -17.65 13.06 -15.44
CA VAL A 148 -17.47 12.05 -14.39
C VAL A 148 -16.35 11.04 -14.72
N ASP A 149 -15.96 10.93 -15.99
CA ASP A 149 -14.99 9.95 -16.48
C ASP A 149 -13.55 10.48 -16.53
N GLU A 150 -13.31 11.76 -16.23
CA GLU A 150 -11.97 12.38 -16.30
C GLU A 150 -10.88 11.66 -15.49
N GLY A 151 -11.29 10.95 -14.44
CA GLY A 151 -10.45 10.21 -13.50
C GLY A 151 -10.57 8.70 -13.60
N ALA A 152 -11.28 8.16 -14.60
CA ALA A 152 -11.39 6.72 -14.80
C ALA A 152 -10.00 6.09 -14.95
N THR A 153 -9.80 4.90 -14.38
CA THR A 153 -8.64 4.08 -14.75
C THR A 153 -8.99 3.30 -16.00
N THR A 154 -8.25 3.52 -17.07
CA THR A 154 -8.40 2.77 -18.32
C THR A 154 -7.33 1.69 -18.40
N VAL A 155 -7.75 0.44 -18.58
CA VAL A 155 -6.88 -0.72 -18.75
C VAL A 155 -7.00 -1.21 -20.19
N ALA A 156 -5.92 -1.07 -20.96
CA ALA A 156 -5.89 -1.53 -22.34
C ALA A 156 -5.12 -2.84 -22.47
N PHE A 157 -5.72 -3.81 -23.15
CA PHE A 157 -5.06 -5.05 -23.53
C PHE A 157 -4.34 -4.84 -24.86
N VAL A 158 -3.06 -5.20 -24.90
CA VAL A 158 -2.28 -5.26 -26.14
C VAL A 158 -2.37 -6.67 -26.72
N PRO A 159 -2.33 -6.84 -28.06
CA PRO A 159 -2.13 -8.14 -28.67
C PRO A 159 -0.85 -8.81 -28.16
N GLU A 160 -0.81 -10.14 -28.20
CA GLU A 160 0.41 -10.92 -27.94
C GLU A 160 1.50 -10.68 -28.99
#